data_AF-A0A9P8A419-F1
#
_entry.id   AF-A0A9P8A419-F1
#
_cell.length_a   1.000
_cell.length_b   1.000
_cell.length_c   1.000
_cell.angle_alpha   90.00
_cell.angle_beta   90.00
_cell.angle_gamma   90.00
#
_symmetry.space_group_name_H-M   'P 1'
#
loop_
_entity.id
_entity.type
_entity.pdbx_description
1 polymer ?
#
loop_
_entity_poly.entity_id
_entity_poly.type
_entity_poly.pdbx_seq_one_letter_code
_entity_poly.pdbx_strand_id
1 'polypeptide(L)'
;MTLFHERTGQLRTWARRTIWSLVVTGSLCAVVIPIFSIYRREGDNARSVVEVGPQGVSHTGDFIHVVGSVASVDFEDKNFRVHFEFTPHGTLTGDDGVLTAAISVSLFYTTLTFPEAQIMRSVDVTMPYMQGATIDYPFDAYKSYFEIMANLEKEQLHKVPVSLTFLGMLQSVEFIPTVRLSNEDLYKIAIEIFTRRSPTTIGFSLFIVMIMWCLSISIGIIAIQVIRKYRVSDEHVLTLGITTLFALPALRETQPGIPAIGCAADVLGFYWNMAIIAIASILILMASALRWKEPSIEREIDLVRKQHDMQSELISGMSIPMPFPITGGPFSDHQLKKKRMPFMMGHEPHQTHHQLLSQDDHKLHGRHPMSPLYSVGGHEYHPTHQDDGYFYYTEDPEHPECLLRQYQQQQQQQQ
;
A
#
# COMPACT_ATOMS: atom_id res chain seq x y z
N MET A 1 44.19 20.84 37.06
CA MET A 1 44.31 19.63 36.20
C MET A 1 42.96 18.95 35.92
N THR A 2 41.97 19.02 36.82
CA THR A 2 40.63 18.43 36.65
C THR A 2 39.76 19.10 35.57
N LEU A 3 39.78 20.43 35.45
CA LEU A 3 39.03 21.18 34.40
C LEU A 3 39.48 20.87 32.96
N PHE A 4 40.72 20.43 32.76
CA PHE A 4 41.24 20.09 31.43
C PHE A 4 40.81 18.68 30.99
N HIS A 5 40.54 17.78 31.94
CA HIS A 5 40.09 16.42 31.67
C HIS A 5 38.58 16.36 31.35
N GLU A 6 37.80 17.27 31.93
CA GLU A 6 36.36 17.38 31.68
C GLU A 6 36.05 17.93 30.27
N ARG A 7 36.86 18.90 29.80
CA ARG A 7 36.77 19.46 28.44
C ARG A 7 37.08 18.43 27.34
N THR A 8 38.07 17.55 27.54
CA THR A 8 38.45 16.54 26.55
C THR A 8 37.42 15.41 26.44
N GLY A 9 36.74 15.07 27.53
CA GLY A 9 35.61 14.14 27.53
C GLY A 9 34.41 14.64 26.72
N GLN A 10 34.02 15.91 26.91
CA GLN A 10 32.94 16.53 26.12
C GLN A 10 33.28 16.60 24.63
N LEU A 11 34.51 17.03 24.27
CA LEU A 11 34.99 17.07 22.89
C LEU A 11 34.95 15.68 22.21
N ARG A 12 35.30 14.61 22.94
CA ARG A 12 35.24 13.23 22.41
C ARG A 12 33.80 12.76 22.17
N THR A 13 32.85 13.15 23.02
CA THR A 13 31.43 12.82 22.83
C THR A 13 30.79 13.62 21.70
N TRP A 14 31.15 14.89 21.55
CA TRP A 14 30.76 15.73 20.42
C TRP A 14 31.32 15.16 19.12
N ALA A 15 32.62 14.88 19.05
CA ALA A 15 33.24 14.28 17.87
C ALA A 15 32.58 12.95 17.48
N ARG A 16 32.27 12.06 18.43
CA ARG A 16 31.52 10.82 18.16
C ARG A 16 30.14 11.10 17.58
N ARG A 17 29.38 12.03 18.14
CA ARG A 17 28.03 12.38 17.64
C ARG A 17 28.09 12.97 16.23
N THR A 18 29.06 13.84 15.95
CA THR A 18 29.27 14.42 14.62
C THR A 18 29.67 13.35 13.61
N ILE A 19 30.54 12.41 13.99
CA ILE A 19 30.90 11.26 13.12
C ILE A 19 29.67 10.41 12.81
N TRP A 20 28.84 10.06 13.81
CA TRP A 20 27.60 9.32 13.57
C TRP A 20 26.63 10.10 12.68
N SER A 21 26.49 11.41 12.87
CA SER A 21 25.67 12.26 12.02
C SER A 21 26.17 12.29 10.57
N LEU A 22 27.49 12.36 10.37
CA LEU A 22 28.09 12.32 9.04
C LEU A 22 27.96 10.95 8.38
N VAL A 23 28.03 9.87 9.16
CA VAL A 23 27.79 8.50 8.66
C VAL A 23 26.34 8.33 8.23
N VAL A 24 25.37 8.78 9.05
CA VAL A 24 23.95 8.72 8.70
C VAL A 24 23.64 9.59 7.47
N THR A 25 24.16 10.81 7.44
CA THR A 25 23.99 11.72 6.30
C THR A 25 24.66 11.17 5.05
N GLY A 26 25.87 10.63 5.18
CA GLY A 26 26.60 9.98 4.09
C GLY A 26 25.86 8.76 3.56
N SER A 27 25.29 7.94 4.44
CA SER A 27 24.45 6.79 4.07
C SER A 27 23.18 7.24 3.35
N LEU A 28 22.54 8.31 3.80
CA LEU A 28 21.33 8.83 3.16
C LEU A 28 21.65 9.42 1.79
N CYS A 29 22.72 10.20 1.67
CA CYS A 29 23.22 10.70 0.39
C CYS A 29 23.62 9.57 -0.57
N ALA A 30 24.23 8.50 -0.04
CA ALA A 30 24.61 7.33 -0.83
C ALA A 30 23.39 6.58 -1.41
N VAL A 31 22.19 6.80 -0.88
CA VAL A 31 20.94 6.22 -1.42
C VAL A 31 20.21 7.22 -2.31
N VAL A 32 20.11 8.48 -1.88
CA VAL A 32 19.38 9.52 -2.62
C VAL A 32 20.06 9.88 -3.94
N ILE A 33 21.39 10.02 -3.96
CA ILE A 33 22.13 10.45 -5.16
C ILE A 33 22.00 9.41 -6.30
N PRO A 34 22.19 8.10 -6.06
CA PRO A 34 21.94 7.10 -7.10
C PRO A 34 20.49 7.09 -7.60
N ILE A 35 19.51 7.18 -6.70
CA ILE A 35 18.08 7.20 -7.09
C ILE A 35 17.79 8.43 -7.96
N PHE A 36 18.31 9.60 -7.60
CA PHE A 36 18.14 10.82 -8.39
C PHE A 36 18.84 10.73 -9.75
N SER A 37 20.01 10.10 -9.81
CA SER A 37 20.73 9.85 -11.08
C SER A 37 19.94 8.92 -12.00
N ILE A 38 19.34 7.86 -11.44
CA ILE A 38 18.45 6.95 -12.17
C ILE A 38 17.22 7.70 -12.66
N TYR A 39 16.58 8.50 -11.81
CA TYR A 39 15.43 9.33 -12.19
C TYR A 39 15.74 10.29 -13.35
N ARG A 40 16.90 10.95 -13.32
CA ARG A 40 17.37 11.81 -14.41
C ARG A 40 17.53 11.04 -15.72
N ARG A 41 18.15 9.86 -15.68
CA ARG A 41 18.31 8.99 -16.87
C ARG A 41 16.97 8.48 -17.39
N GLU A 42 16.03 8.20 -16.50
CA GLU A 42 14.70 7.75 -16.85
C GLU A 42 13.92 8.86 -17.56
N GLY A 43 13.98 10.10 -17.10
CA GLY A 43 13.29 11.23 -17.76
C GLY A 43 13.66 11.40 -19.24
N ASP A 44 14.90 11.09 -19.61
CA ASP A 44 15.38 11.15 -20.99
C ASP A 44 15.00 9.90 -21.81
N ASN A 45 14.81 8.74 -21.15
CA ASN A 45 14.58 7.42 -21.78
C ASN A 45 13.15 6.87 -21.63
N ALA A 46 12.26 7.54 -20.88
CA ALA A 46 10.90 7.06 -20.55
C ALA A 46 9.93 7.02 -21.76
N ARG A 47 10.45 7.19 -22.98
CA ARG A 47 9.70 7.06 -24.22
C ARG A 47 10.05 5.73 -24.86
N SER A 48 9.23 4.72 -24.58
CA SER A 48 9.22 3.54 -25.43
C SER A 48 8.48 3.88 -26.72
N VAL A 49 9.25 4.04 -27.79
CA VAL A 49 8.72 4.29 -29.14
C VAL A 49 9.09 3.11 -29.99
N VAL A 50 8.08 2.46 -30.57
CA VAL A 50 8.27 1.41 -31.56
C VAL A 50 7.55 1.82 -32.83
N GLU A 51 8.32 1.94 -33.90
CA GLU A 51 7.82 2.29 -35.23
C GLU A 51 7.97 1.08 -36.16
N VAL A 52 6.86 0.68 -36.76
CA VAL A 52 6.77 -0.38 -37.75
C VAL A 52 6.30 0.26 -39.03
N GLY A 53 7.14 0.20 -40.06
CA GLY A 53 6.78 0.65 -41.40
C GLY A 53 5.61 -0.15 -41.99
N PRO A 54 5.00 0.33 -43.09
CA PRO A 54 3.86 -0.33 -43.71
C PRO A 54 4.15 -1.80 -44.02
N GLN A 55 3.31 -2.70 -43.52
CA GLN A 55 3.40 -4.13 -43.77
C GLN A 55 2.39 -4.55 -44.85
N GLY A 56 2.84 -5.31 -45.85
CA GLY A 56 2.06 -5.72 -47.01
C GLY A 56 2.60 -5.17 -48.33
N VAL A 57 2.00 -5.59 -49.45
CA VAL A 57 2.39 -5.09 -50.78
C VAL A 57 1.51 -3.88 -51.11
N SER A 58 2.03 -2.67 -50.90
CA SER A 58 1.34 -1.44 -51.31
C SER A 58 1.70 -1.12 -52.76
N HIS A 59 0.77 -1.35 -53.69
CA HIS A 59 0.98 -1.04 -55.11
C HIS A 59 0.79 0.45 -55.44
N THR A 60 0.24 1.23 -54.50
CA THR A 60 -0.30 2.58 -54.71
C THR A 60 0.06 3.59 -53.61
N GLY A 61 0.84 3.19 -52.61
CA GLY A 61 1.13 4.03 -51.43
C GLY A 61 -0.01 4.06 -50.41
N ASP A 62 -0.99 3.17 -50.57
CA ASP A 62 -2.11 3.00 -49.65
C ASP A 62 -1.65 2.25 -48.40
N PHE A 63 -1.84 2.86 -47.23
CA PHE A 63 -1.68 2.23 -45.92
C PHE A 63 -2.44 3.02 -44.86
N ILE A 64 -2.70 2.39 -43.71
CA ILE A 64 -3.24 3.05 -42.53
C ILE A 64 -2.14 3.15 -41.49
N HIS A 65 -1.80 4.36 -41.08
CA HIS A 65 -0.91 4.59 -39.95
C HIS A 65 -1.71 4.60 -38.66
N VAL A 66 -1.32 3.72 -37.74
CA VAL A 66 -1.93 3.58 -36.43
C VAL A 66 -0.97 4.14 -35.40
N VAL A 67 -1.42 5.07 -34.56
CA VAL A 67 -0.67 5.54 -33.40
C VAL A 67 -1.34 5.05 -32.14
N GLY A 68 -0.67 4.16 -31.40
CA GLY A 68 -1.16 3.64 -30.12
C GLY A 68 -0.42 4.30 -28.96
N SER A 69 -1.10 5.09 -28.15
CA SER A 69 -0.53 5.76 -26.97
C SER A 69 -1.09 5.15 -25.69
N VAL A 70 -0.24 4.65 -24.80
CA VAL A 70 -0.72 4.08 -23.53
C VAL A 70 -1.22 5.20 -22.62
N ALA A 71 -2.50 5.15 -22.24
CA ALA A 71 -3.16 6.16 -21.42
C ALA A 71 -3.08 5.84 -19.92
N SER A 72 -3.26 4.57 -19.54
CA SER A 72 -3.23 4.15 -18.14
C SER A 72 -2.99 2.65 -17.99
N VAL A 73 -2.51 2.24 -16.83
CA VAL A 73 -2.33 0.83 -16.46
C VAL A 73 -3.05 0.53 -15.16
N ASP A 74 -3.74 -0.61 -15.13
CA ASP A 74 -4.34 -1.20 -13.96
C ASP A 74 -3.76 -2.60 -13.74
N PHE A 75 -2.89 -2.73 -12.74
CA PHE A 75 -2.26 -4.01 -12.43
C PHE A 75 -3.16 -4.94 -11.61
N GLU A 76 -4.19 -4.40 -10.94
CA GLU A 76 -5.12 -5.19 -10.13
C GLU A 76 -6.10 -5.93 -11.04
N ASP A 77 -6.73 -5.21 -11.96
CA ASP A 77 -7.58 -5.79 -13.01
C ASP A 77 -6.79 -6.42 -14.16
N LYS A 78 -5.45 -6.31 -14.12
CA LYS A 78 -4.51 -6.80 -15.14
C LYS A 78 -4.81 -6.28 -16.54
N ASN A 79 -5.15 -5.01 -16.65
CA ASN A 79 -5.49 -4.36 -17.91
C ASN A 79 -4.72 -3.06 -18.11
N PHE A 80 -4.57 -2.61 -19.35
CA PHE A 80 -4.08 -1.27 -19.66
C PHE A 80 -4.93 -0.66 -20.77
N ARG A 81 -5.05 0.66 -20.78
CA ARG A 81 -5.81 1.39 -21.81
C ARG A 81 -4.85 2.02 -22.80
N VAL A 82 -5.12 1.80 -24.08
CA VAL A 82 -4.38 2.38 -25.20
C VAL A 82 -5.32 3.26 -25.99
N HIS A 83 -4.92 4.51 -26.20
CA HIS A 83 -5.56 5.45 -27.10
C HIS A 83 -5.03 5.22 -28.51
N PHE A 84 -5.90 4.81 -29.43
CA PHE A 84 -5.56 4.62 -30.83
C PHE A 84 -6.04 5.77 -31.69
N GLU A 85 -5.12 6.33 -32.46
CA GLU A 85 -5.39 7.27 -33.55
C GLU A 85 -5.07 6.58 -34.88
N PHE A 86 -5.86 6.88 -35.91
CA PHE A 86 -5.80 6.22 -37.20
C PHE A 86 -5.72 7.28 -38.31
N THR A 87 -4.68 7.19 -39.14
CA THR A 87 -4.45 8.11 -40.25
C THR A 87 -4.39 7.31 -41.55
N PRO A 88 -5.44 7.34 -42.39
CA PRO A 88 -5.42 6.71 -43.70
C PRO A 88 -4.51 7.51 -44.67
N HIS A 89 -3.79 6.81 -45.54
CA HIS A 89 -2.94 7.39 -46.57
C HIS A 89 -3.25 6.83 -47.96
N GLY A 90 -2.84 7.58 -48.99
CA GLY A 90 -3.03 7.21 -50.39
C GLY A 90 -4.47 7.43 -50.86
N THR A 91 -4.97 6.50 -51.66
CA THR A 91 -6.32 6.50 -52.24
C THR A 91 -7.43 6.13 -51.26
N LEU A 92 -7.06 5.73 -50.04
CA LEU A 92 -8.00 5.38 -48.94
C LEU A 92 -8.72 6.60 -48.35
N THR A 93 -8.22 7.80 -48.61
CA THR A 93 -8.78 9.06 -48.11
C THR A 93 -8.89 10.09 -49.22
N GLY A 94 -9.94 10.91 -49.16
CA GLY A 94 -10.05 12.13 -49.95
C GLY A 94 -9.16 13.25 -49.42
N ASP A 95 -9.11 14.37 -50.14
CA ASP A 95 -8.36 15.59 -49.77
C ASP A 95 -8.82 16.21 -48.43
N ASP A 96 -10.02 15.85 -47.99
CA ASP A 96 -10.68 16.29 -46.75
C ASP A 96 -10.38 15.37 -45.54
N GLY A 97 -9.58 14.30 -45.71
CA GLY A 97 -9.26 13.34 -44.66
C GLY A 97 -10.37 12.30 -44.40
N VAL A 98 -11.37 12.27 -45.26
CA VAL A 98 -12.53 11.38 -45.16
C VAL A 98 -12.28 10.09 -45.95
N LEU A 99 -12.72 8.95 -45.41
CA LEU A 99 -12.53 7.65 -46.05
C LEU A 99 -13.29 7.53 -47.38
N THR A 100 -12.60 7.01 -48.40
CA THR A 100 -13.17 6.70 -49.73
C THR A 100 -13.86 5.33 -49.78
N ALA A 101 -13.63 4.48 -48.78
CA ALA A 101 -14.26 3.18 -48.64
C ALA A 101 -14.44 2.82 -47.16
N ALA A 102 -15.36 1.91 -46.86
CA ALA A 102 -15.51 1.40 -45.50
C ALA A 102 -14.31 0.53 -45.10
N ILE A 103 -13.75 0.76 -43.92
CA ILE A 103 -12.56 0.05 -43.42
C ILE A 103 -12.86 -0.56 -42.06
N SER A 104 -12.46 -1.82 -41.87
CA SER A 104 -12.50 -2.50 -40.58
C SER A 104 -11.09 -2.76 -40.06
N VAL A 105 -10.74 -2.17 -38.91
CA VAL A 105 -9.47 -2.41 -38.20
C VAL A 105 -9.72 -3.38 -37.06
N SER A 106 -9.04 -4.52 -37.06
CA SER A 106 -9.12 -5.52 -36.00
C SER A 106 -7.89 -5.43 -35.10
N LEU A 107 -8.12 -5.21 -33.80
CA LEU A 107 -7.12 -5.07 -32.75
C LEU A 107 -7.07 -6.33 -31.85
N PHE A 108 -7.24 -7.51 -32.45
CA PHE A 108 -7.41 -8.82 -31.82
C PHE A 108 -8.65 -8.98 -30.92
N TYR A 109 -8.83 -8.12 -29.91
CA TYR A 109 -9.92 -8.18 -28.93
C TYR A 109 -11.19 -7.43 -29.37
N THR A 110 -11.04 -6.52 -30.33
CA THR A 110 -12.13 -5.69 -30.83
C THR A 110 -11.93 -5.38 -32.31
N THR A 111 -13.03 -5.21 -33.02
CA THR A 111 -13.03 -4.76 -34.41
C THR A 111 -13.71 -3.41 -34.49
N LEU A 112 -12.98 -2.42 -34.99
CA LEU A 112 -13.45 -1.07 -35.22
C LEU A 112 -13.84 -0.95 -36.70
N THR A 113 -15.11 -0.68 -36.95
CA THR A 113 -15.60 -0.44 -38.31
C THR A 113 -15.80 1.06 -38.52
N PHE A 114 -15.17 1.58 -39.56
CA PHE A 114 -15.27 2.95 -40.01
C PHE A 114 -16.02 2.98 -41.35
N PRO A 115 -17.23 3.57 -41.39
CA PRO A 115 -18.00 3.69 -42.62
C PRO A 115 -17.29 4.54 -43.67
N GLU A 116 -17.64 4.33 -44.94
CA GLU A 116 -17.31 5.24 -46.03
C GLU A 116 -17.83 6.66 -45.73
N ALA A 117 -17.15 7.67 -46.28
CA ALA A 117 -17.50 9.08 -46.11
C ALA A 117 -17.45 9.56 -44.64
N GLN A 118 -16.70 8.87 -43.78
CA GLN A 118 -16.41 9.31 -42.40
C GLN A 118 -14.91 9.36 -42.13
N ILE A 119 -14.51 10.17 -41.15
CA ILE A 119 -13.14 10.18 -40.63
C ILE A 119 -12.92 8.99 -39.68
N MET A 120 -11.68 8.50 -39.60
CA MET A 120 -11.32 7.51 -38.60
C MET A 120 -11.16 8.16 -37.23
N ARG A 121 -12.22 8.09 -36.41
CA ARG A 121 -12.18 8.59 -35.02
C ARG A 121 -11.18 7.81 -34.17
N SER A 122 -10.52 8.50 -33.23
CA SER A 122 -9.71 7.85 -32.22
C SER A 122 -10.56 7.06 -31.22
N VAL A 123 -10.00 5.99 -30.66
CA VAL A 123 -10.71 5.07 -29.77
C VAL A 123 -9.80 4.62 -28.64
N ASP A 124 -10.31 4.61 -27.42
CA ASP A 124 -9.67 3.97 -26.28
C ASP A 124 -10.03 2.49 -26.21
N VAL A 125 -9.02 1.64 -26.21
CA VAL A 125 -9.18 0.19 -26.12
C VAL A 125 -8.50 -0.32 -24.86
N THR A 126 -9.26 -1.07 -24.05
CA THR A 126 -8.73 -1.78 -22.89
C THR A 126 -8.15 -3.11 -23.35
N MET A 127 -6.86 -3.30 -23.08
CA MET A 127 -6.11 -4.51 -23.40
C MET A 127 -5.78 -5.28 -22.13
N PRO A 128 -5.97 -6.61 -22.11
CA PRO A 128 -5.58 -7.44 -20.98
C PRO A 128 -4.09 -7.78 -21.00
N TYR A 129 -3.52 -7.97 -19.82
CA TYR A 129 -2.27 -8.69 -19.62
C TYR A 129 -2.56 -10.18 -19.56
N MET A 130 -1.80 -10.98 -20.31
CA MET A 130 -1.94 -12.43 -20.35
C MET A 130 -1.14 -13.11 -19.25
N GLN A 131 -0.04 -12.49 -18.80
CA GLN A 131 0.84 -13.00 -17.77
C GLN A 131 1.24 -11.87 -16.83
N GLY A 132 1.60 -12.24 -15.60
CA GLY A 132 2.06 -11.33 -14.55
C GLY A 132 1.30 -11.52 -13.25
N ALA A 133 1.99 -11.25 -12.15
CA ALA A 133 1.46 -11.39 -10.80
C ALA A 133 1.81 -10.14 -9.97
N THR A 134 0.78 -9.52 -9.40
CA THR A 134 0.92 -8.36 -8.51
C THR A 134 1.64 -8.71 -7.21
N ILE A 135 1.68 -9.98 -6.84
CA ILE A 135 2.39 -10.48 -5.65
C ILE A 135 3.89 -10.18 -5.71
N ASP A 136 4.49 -10.07 -6.90
CA ASP A 136 5.94 -9.88 -7.05
C ASP A 136 6.38 -8.41 -6.94
N TYR A 137 5.45 -7.49 -6.64
CA TYR A 137 5.75 -6.07 -6.47
C TYR A 137 6.89 -5.84 -5.45
N PRO A 138 7.88 -4.98 -5.76
CA PRO A 138 7.95 -4.04 -6.88
C PRO A 138 8.66 -4.57 -8.14
N PHE A 139 9.04 -5.84 -8.16
CA PHE A 139 9.73 -6.47 -9.29
C PHE A 139 8.75 -7.20 -10.23
N ASP A 140 7.47 -6.84 -10.15
CA ASP A 140 6.41 -7.41 -10.97
C ASP A 140 6.61 -7.05 -12.45
N ALA A 141 6.36 -8.05 -13.30
CA ALA A 141 6.45 -7.92 -14.74
C ALA A 141 5.23 -8.57 -15.40
N TYR A 142 4.74 -7.92 -16.46
CA TYR A 142 3.52 -8.31 -17.15
C TYR A 142 3.79 -8.45 -18.63
N LYS A 143 3.04 -9.34 -19.28
CA LYS A 143 3.09 -9.54 -20.72
C LYS A 143 1.71 -9.39 -21.32
N SER A 144 1.62 -8.64 -22.40
CA SER A 144 0.43 -8.57 -23.23
C SER A 144 0.79 -8.87 -24.67
N TYR A 145 -0.20 -9.37 -25.41
CA TYR A 145 -0.09 -9.67 -26.82
C TYR A 145 -1.33 -9.14 -27.52
N PHE A 146 -1.12 -8.44 -28.63
CA PHE A 146 -2.20 -8.03 -29.52
C PHE A 146 -1.71 -7.95 -30.96
N GLU A 147 -2.68 -7.96 -31.86
CA GLU A 147 -2.45 -8.02 -33.30
C GLU A 147 -3.29 -6.93 -33.96
N ILE A 148 -2.73 -6.29 -34.98
CA ILE A 148 -3.41 -5.28 -35.77
C ILE A 148 -3.46 -5.75 -37.22
N MET A 149 -4.66 -5.70 -37.80
CA MET A 149 -4.90 -5.92 -39.22
C MET A 149 -6.03 -5.01 -39.69
N ALA A 150 -6.00 -4.57 -40.94
CA ALA A 150 -7.05 -3.77 -41.54
C ALA A 150 -7.56 -4.40 -42.84
N ASN A 151 -8.87 -4.35 -43.05
CA ASN A 151 -9.53 -4.87 -44.23
C ASN A 151 -10.50 -3.82 -44.81
N LEU A 152 -10.61 -3.77 -46.13
CA LEU A 152 -11.65 -3.07 -46.85
C LEU A 152 -12.96 -3.86 -46.73
N GLU A 153 -14.04 -3.18 -46.34
CA GLU A 153 -15.38 -3.74 -46.16
C GLU A 153 -15.46 -4.85 -45.07
N LYS A 154 -16.64 -5.42 -44.87
CA LYS A 154 -16.86 -6.56 -43.94
C LYS A 154 -16.32 -7.89 -44.50
N GLU A 155 -16.10 -7.98 -45.81
CA GLU A 155 -15.58 -9.18 -46.45
C GLU A 155 -14.04 -9.20 -46.38
N GLN A 156 -13.50 -10.13 -45.59
CA GLN A 156 -12.08 -10.26 -45.20
C GLN A 156 -11.06 -10.45 -46.35
N LEU A 157 -11.46 -10.28 -47.61
CA LEU A 157 -10.63 -10.61 -48.77
C LEU A 157 -9.66 -9.49 -49.18
N HIS A 158 -10.00 -8.22 -48.93
CA HIS A 158 -9.19 -7.07 -49.34
C HIS A 158 -8.41 -6.49 -48.15
N LYS A 159 -7.20 -7.02 -47.93
CA LYS A 159 -6.31 -6.59 -46.85
C LYS A 159 -5.65 -5.26 -47.18
N VAL A 160 -5.62 -4.35 -46.20
CA VAL A 160 -5.01 -3.02 -46.31
C VAL A 160 -3.68 -3.02 -45.54
N PRO A 161 -2.57 -2.53 -46.12
CA PRO A 161 -1.32 -2.38 -45.40
C PRO A 161 -1.47 -1.49 -44.16
N VAL A 162 -0.88 -1.90 -43.05
CA VAL A 162 -0.90 -1.14 -41.79
C VAL A 162 0.53 -0.77 -41.42
N SER A 163 0.72 0.45 -40.94
CA SER A 163 1.93 0.88 -40.23
C SER A 163 1.55 1.25 -38.80
N LEU A 164 2.51 1.16 -37.87
CA LEU A 164 2.23 1.36 -36.46
C LEU A 164 3.32 2.16 -35.78
N THR A 165 2.93 3.15 -34.99
CA THR A 165 3.75 3.80 -33.99
C THR A 165 3.14 3.54 -32.61
N PHE A 166 3.85 2.81 -31.76
CA PHE A 166 3.44 2.56 -30.39
C PHE A 166 4.24 3.43 -29.42
N LEU A 167 3.53 4.17 -28.56
CA LEU A 167 4.06 5.12 -27.58
C LEU A 167 3.66 4.67 -26.17
N GLY A 168 4.59 4.06 -25.44
CA GLY A 168 4.42 3.76 -24.02
C GLY A 168 5.15 4.79 -23.17
N MET A 169 4.41 5.76 -22.61
CA MET A 169 4.94 6.78 -21.71
C MET A 169 4.12 6.83 -20.41
N LEU A 170 4.64 6.25 -19.33
CA LEU A 170 4.09 6.40 -17.98
C LEU A 170 5.26 6.55 -16.99
N GLN A 171 5.15 7.46 -16.02
CA GLN A 171 6.26 7.76 -15.11
C GLN A 171 6.64 6.58 -14.19
N SER A 172 5.66 5.72 -13.85
CA SER A 172 5.85 4.60 -12.93
C SER A 172 6.11 3.25 -13.60
N VAL A 173 6.00 3.19 -14.94
CA VAL A 173 5.96 1.94 -15.70
C VAL A 173 6.74 2.08 -17.00
N GLU A 174 7.59 1.10 -17.27
CA GLU A 174 8.32 0.97 -18.52
C GLU A 174 7.64 -0.07 -19.42
N PHE A 175 7.47 0.27 -20.70
CA PHE A 175 6.98 -0.64 -21.72
C PHE A 175 8.13 -1.00 -22.67
N ILE A 176 8.27 -2.27 -22.99
CA ILE A 176 9.26 -2.80 -23.92
C ILE A 176 8.47 -3.55 -25.00
N PRO A 177 8.09 -2.88 -26.09
CA PRO A 177 7.34 -3.50 -27.16
C PRO A 177 8.31 -4.31 -28.04
N THR A 178 7.94 -5.55 -28.34
CA THR A 178 8.64 -6.43 -29.27
C THR A 178 7.73 -6.73 -30.44
N VAL A 179 8.12 -6.31 -31.63
CA VAL A 179 7.35 -6.53 -32.85
C VAL A 179 7.64 -7.93 -33.37
N ARG A 180 6.58 -8.68 -33.63
CA ARG A 180 6.64 -9.97 -34.31
C ARG A 180 5.87 -9.85 -35.63
N LEU A 181 6.60 -9.84 -36.74
CA LEU A 181 6.00 -9.85 -38.08
C LEU A 181 5.70 -11.30 -38.46
N SER A 182 4.49 -11.55 -38.97
CA SER A 182 4.12 -12.88 -39.46
C SER A 182 4.67 -13.09 -40.87
N ASN A 183 5.36 -14.21 -41.09
CA ASN A 183 5.79 -14.60 -42.43
C ASN A 183 4.62 -15.17 -43.28
N GLU A 184 3.55 -15.63 -42.63
CA GLU A 184 2.38 -16.23 -43.29
C GLU A 184 1.36 -15.16 -43.72
N ASP A 185 1.29 -14.03 -42.99
CA ASP A 185 0.36 -12.94 -43.27
C ASP A 185 1.05 -11.58 -43.18
N LEU A 186 1.51 -11.10 -44.34
CA LEU A 186 2.26 -9.84 -44.48
C LEU A 186 1.44 -8.59 -44.10
N TYR A 187 0.13 -8.70 -43.93
CA TYR A 187 -0.75 -7.57 -43.55
C TYR A 187 -1.05 -7.54 -42.04
N LYS A 188 -0.45 -8.46 -41.28
CA LYS A 188 -0.70 -8.63 -39.85
C LYS A 188 0.52 -8.20 -39.04
N ILE A 189 0.33 -7.22 -38.16
CA ILE A 189 1.34 -6.79 -37.20
C ILE A 189 1.00 -7.41 -35.84
N ALA A 190 1.85 -8.28 -35.32
CA ALA A 190 1.72 -8.79 -33.96
C ALA A 190 2.74 -8.10 -33.04
N ILE A 191 2.31 -7.80 -31.82
CA ILE A 191 3.14 -7.10 -30.84
C ILE A 191 3.01 -7.79 -29.51
N GLU A 192 4.17 -8.11 -28.95
CA GLU A 192 4.30 -8.53 -27.58
C GLU A 192 4.80 -7.34 -26.75
N ILE A 193 4.00 -6.89 -25.80
CA ILE A 193 4.39 -5.83 -24.86
C ILE A 193 4.86 -6.49 -23.57
N PHE A 194 6.11 -6.21 -23.19
CA PHE A 194 6.60 -6.48 -21.86
C PHE A 194 6.51 -5.22 -21.02
N THR A 195 5.77 -5.27 -19.91
CA THR A 195 5.56 -4.14 -19.00
C THR A 195 6.23 -4.43 -17.66
N ARG A 196 7.05 -3.50 -17.17
CA ARG A 196 7.71 -3.59 -15.85
C ARG A 196 7.65 -2.27 -15.09
N ARG A 197 7.83 -2.30 -13.77
CA ARG A 197 7.95 -1.06 -12.98
C ARG A 197 9.19 -0.28 -13.39
N SER A 198 9.07 1.05 -13.43
CA SER A 198 10.23 1.89 -13.75
C SER A 198 11.31 1.75 -12.67
N PRO A 199 12.60 1.85 -13.02
CA PRO A 199 13.69 1.76 -12.04
C PRO A 199 13.56 2.75 -10.87
N THR A 200 12.99 3.94 -11.13
CA THR A 200 12.67 4.92 -10.08
C THR A 200 11.61 4.41 -9.11
N THR A 201 10.54 3.79 -9.60
CA THR A 201 9.47 3.20 -8.78
C THR A 201 10.03 2.10 -7.89
N ILE A 202 10.85 1.22 -8.46
CA ILE A 202 11.53 0.15 -7.71
C ILE A 202 12.44 0.75 -6.62
N GLY A 203 13.29 1.71 -6.97
CA GLY A 203 14.20 2.35 -6.03
C GLY A 203 13.47 3.08 -4.90
N PHE A 204 12.39 3.78 -5.21
CA PHE A 204 11.56 4.48 -4.21
C PHE A 204 10.85 3.49 -3.29
N SER A 205 10.28 2.41 -3.83
CA SER A 205 9.64 1.36 -3.03
C SER A 205 10.63 0.71 -2.06
N LEU A 206 11.82 0.33 -2.53
CA LEU A 206 12.88 -0.23 -1.68
C LEU A 206 13.37 0.76 -0.61
N PHE A 207 13.43 2.05 -0.95
CA PHE A 207 13.78 3.11 0.00
C PHE A 207 12.76 3.21 1.14
N ILE A 208 11.46 3.17 0.83
CA ILE A 208 10.39 3.16 1.85
C ILE A 208 10.50 1.91 2.74
N VAL A 209 10.70 0.72 2.15
CA VAL A 209 10.92 -0.51 2.92
C VAL A 209 12.12 -0.38 3.85
N MET A 210 13.22 0.24 3.39
CA MET A 210 14.40 0.48 4.21
C MET A 210 14.12 1.44 5.37
N ILE A 211 13.37 2.53 5.15
CA ILE A 211 12.93 3.43 6.23
C ILE A 211 12.10 2.67 7.27
N MET A 212 11.17 1.82 6.84
CA MET A 212 10.34 1.03 7.74
C MET A 212 11.19 0.10 8.62
N TRP A 213 12.24 -0.51 8.05
CA TRP A 213 13.21 -1.31 8.80
C TRP A 213 14.04 -0.46 9.78
N CYS A 214 14.50 0.72 9.37
CA CYS A 214 15.22 1.63 10.26
C CYS A 214 14.36 2.06 11.45
N LEU A 215 13.08 2.37 11.22
CA LEU A 215 12.14 2.72 12.28
C LEU A 215 11.88 1.54 13.23
N SER A 216 11.61 0.35 12.69
CA SER A 216 11.33 -0.85 13.50
C SER A 216 12.52 -1.26 14.36
N ILE A 217 13.73 -1.28 13.79
CA ILE A 217 14.96 -1.57 14.50
C ILE A 217 15.25 -0.51 15.57
N SER A 218 15.03 0.77 15.27
CA SER A 218 15.23 1.85 16.25
C SER A 218 14.36 1.67 17.48
N ILE A 219 13.07 1.37 17.30
CA ILE A 219 12.13 1.10 18.40
C ILE A 219 12.51 -0.18 19.14
N GLY A 220 12.91 -1.23 18.42
CA GLY A 220 13.42 -2.47 19.02
C GLY A 220 14.65 -2.25 19.90
N ILE A 221 15.62 -1.44 19.45
CA ILE A 221 16.81 -1.08 20.24
C ILE A 221 16.40 -0.29 21.49
N ILE A 222 15.47 0.66 21.37
CA ILE A 222 14.98 1.43 22.51
C ILE A 222 14.31 0.50 23.52
N ALA A 223 13.46 -0.43 23.07
CA ALA A 223 12.82 -1.42 23.95
C ALA A 223 13.86 -2.27 24.70
N ILE A 224 14.87 -2.79 24.01
CA ILE A 224 15.97 -3.55 24.65
C ILE A 224 16.71 -2.69 25.69
N GLN A 225 16.96 -1.41 25.40
CA GLN A 225 17.63 -0.51 26.35
C GLN A 225 16.76 -0.23 27.58
N VAL A 226 15.45 -0.04 27.42
CA VAL A 226 14.51 0.15 28.53
C VAL A 226 14.50 -1.07 29.44
N ILE A 227 14.49 -2.27 28.86
CA ILE A 227 14.53 -3.53 29.62
C ILE A 227 15.87 -3.66 30.38
N ARG A 228 17.01 -3.53 29.69
CA ARG A 228 18.33 -3.81 30.28
C ARG A 228 18.81 -2.77 31.28
N LYS A 229 18.58 -1.47 31.03
CA LYS A 229 19.19 -0.39 31.83
C LYS A 229 18.35 0.06 33.01
N TYR A 230 17.21 -0.59 33.29
CA TYR A 230 16.27 -0.17 34.35
C TYR A 230 15.97 1.33 34.31
N ARG A 231 15.95 1.93 33.11
CA ARG A 231 15.59 3.34 32.96
C ARG A 231 14.10 3.45 33.27
N VAL A 232 13.72 4.43 34.07
CA VAL A 232 12.30 4.79 34.25
C VAL A 232 11.76 5.04 32.85
N SER A 233 10.80 4.21 32.46
CA SER A 233 10.15 4.28 31.16
C SER A 233 9.51 5.65 31.04
N ASP A 234 10.08 6.48 30.17
CA ASP A 234 9.48 7.75 29.81
C ASP A 234 8.20 7.43 29.02
N GLU A 235 7.05 7.96 29.46
CA GLU A 235 5.75 7.76 28.81
C GLU A 235 5.82 8.08 27.31
N HIS A 236 6.68 9.04 26.94
CA HIS A 236 6.98 9.40 25.57
C HIS A 236 7.47 8.23 24.71
N VAL A 237 8.32 7.34 25.25
CA VAL A 237 8.87 6.20 24.48
C VAL A 237 7.79 5.20 24.10
N LEU A 238 6.83 4.98 25.00
CA LEU A 238 5.68 4.13 24.73
C LEU A 238 4.80 4.73 23.62
N THR A 239 4.46 6.01 23.73
CA THR A 239 3.64 6.69 22.72
C THR A 239 4.29 6.68 21.33
N LEU A 240 5.63 6.76 21.27
CA LEU A 240 6.38 6.67 20.02
C LEU A 240 6.25 5.29 19.35
N GLY A 241 6.28 4.20 20.12
CA GLY A 241 6.07 2.85 19.60
C GLY A 241 4.67 2.67 19.00
N ILE A 242 3.64 3.06 19.75
CA ILE A 242 2.23 2.95 19.34
C ILE A 242 1.95 3.84 18.12
N THR A 243 2.42 5.09 18.13
CA THR A 243 2.23 6.02 17.00
C THR A 243 2.89 5.49 15.73
N THR A 244 4.08 4.89 15.86
CA THR A 244 4.77 4.31 14.69
C THR A 244 4.00 3.13 14.13
N LEU A 245 3.39 2.28 14.98
CA LEU A 245 2.59 1.15 14.54
C LEU A 245 1.41 1.59 13.65
N PHE A 246 0.75 2.69 14.01
CA PHE A 246 -0.33 3.28 13.22
C PHE A 246 0.15 4.11 12.02
N ALA A 247 1.40 4.58 12.02
CA ALA A 247 1.97 5.31 10.90
C ALA A 247 2.47 4.39 9.76
N LEU A 248 2.82 3.13 10.07
CA LEU A 248 3.36 2.17 9.08
C LEU A 248 2.43 1.95 7.87
N PRO A 249 1.10 1.77 8.02
CA PRO A 249 0.21 1.64 6.87
C PRO A 249 0.22 2.88 5.98
N ALA A 250 0.18 4.08 6.56
CA ALA A 250 0.27 5.32 5.79
C ALA A 250 1.58 5.41 5.01
N LEU A 251 2.70 4.96 5.61
CA LEU A 251 3.99 4.90 4.95
C LEU A 251 4.03 3.87 3.81
N ARG A 252 3.38 2.71 3.98
CA ARG A 252 3.19 1.70 2.92
C ARG A 252 2.46 2.31 1.72
N GLU A 253 1.35 3.01 1.94
CA GLU A 253 0.53 3.61 0.88
C GLU A 253 1.23 4.73 0.11
N THR A 254 2.36 5.26 0.61
CA THR A 254 3.17 6.22 -0.17
C THR A 254 3.90 5.57 -1.34
N GLN A 255 3.98 4.23 -1.38
CA GLN A 255 4.66 3.53 -2.46
C GLN A 255 3.88 3.65 -3.78
N PRO A 256 4.55 4.01 -4.89
CA PRO A 256 3.89 4.30 -6.16
C PRO A 256 3.25 3.06 -6.78
N GLY A 257 1.92 3.08 -6.91
CA GLY A 257 1.17 2.01 -7.57
C GLY A 257 1.28 0.67 -6.85
N ILE A 258 1.37 0.70 -5.51
CA ILE A 258 1.36 -0.48 -4.66
C ILE A 258 0.01 -1.22 -4.79
N PRO A 259 0.02 -2.55 -5.02
CA PRO A 259 -1.23 -3.32 -5.09
C PRO A 259 -1.86 -3.51 -3.70
N ALA A 260 -2.99 -4.22 -3.69
CA ALA A 260 -3.62 -4.72 -2.46
C ALA A 260 -2.62 -5.44 -1.54
N ILE A 261 -2.94 -5.48 -0.25
CA ILE A 261 -2.08 -6.05 0.80
C ILE A 261 -1.74 -7.50 0.46
N GLY A 262 -0.46 -7.86 0.62
CA GLY A 262 0.02 -9.24 0.44
C GLY A 262 1.07 -9.41 -0.65
N CYS A 263 1.68 -8.33 -1.13
CA CYS A 263 2.80 -8.42 -2.07
C CYS A 263 4.13 -8.77 -1.37
N ALA A 264 5.15 -9.07 -2.16
CA ALA A 264 6.48 -9.44 -1.67
C ALA A 264 7.09 -8.36 -0.76
N ALA A 265 6.90 -7.07 -1.11
CA ALA A 265 7.32 -5.96 -0.25
C ALA A 265 6.63 -5.97 1.14
N ASP A 266 5.36 -6.38 1.21
CA ASP A 266 4.62 -6.49 2.47
C ASP A 266 5.12 -7.66 3.31
N VAL A 267 5.30 -8.82 2.67
CA VAL A 267 5.75 -10.06 3.32
C VAL A 267 7.18 -9.91 3.86
N LEU A 268 8.07 -9.28 3.10
CA LEU A 268 9.47 -9.11 3.49
C LEU A 268 9.70 -7.91 4.41
N GLY A 269 8.89 -6.86 4.30
CA GLY A 269 9.06 -5.61 5.03
C GLY A 269 7.95 -5.34 6.04
N PHE A 270 6.75 -5.08 5.55
CA PHE A 270 5.65 -4.54 6.36
C PHE A 270 5.29 -5.43 7.55
N TYR A 271 5.08 -6.74 7.34
CA TYR A 271 4.66 -7.64 8.42
C TYR A 271 5.71 -7.82 9.51
N TRP A 272 6.98 -8.01 9.14
CA TRP A 272 8.08 -8.13 10.09
C TRP A 272 8.30 -6.83 10.88
N ASN A 273 8.24 -5.69 10.20
CA ASN A 273 8.39 -4.39 10.85
C ASN A 273 7.24 -4.13 11.84
N MET A 274 6.01 -4.47 11.46
CA MET A 274 4.85 -4.37 12.34
C MET A 274 4.98 -5.28 13.57
N ALA A 275 5.40 -6.53 13.38
CA ALA A 275 5.62 -7.48 14.46
C ALA A 275 6.70 -7.01 15.44
N ILE A 276 7.84 -6.53 14.94
CA ILE A 276 8.93 -5.99 15.77
C ILE A 276 8.45 -4.81 16.61
N ILE A 277 7.74 -3.86 16.00
CA ILE A 277 7.25 -2.66 16.69
C ILE A 277 6.18 -3.01 17.73
N ALA A 278 5.28 -3.94 17.40
CA ALA A 278 4.26 -4.42 18.34
C ALA A 278 4.89 -5.11 19.55
N ILE A 279 5.81 -6.07 19.32
CA ILE A 279 6.52 -6.78 20.39
C ILE A 279 7.34 -5.79 21.23
N ALA A 280 8.07 -4.87 20.61
CA ALA A 280 8.85 -3.85 21.30
C ALA A 280 7.97 -2.96 22.19
N SER A 281 6.81 -2.53 21.69
CA SER A 281 5.85 -1.71 22.44
C SER A 281 5.24 -2.47 23.62
N ILE A 282 4.86 -3.75 23.42
CA ILE A 282 4.37 -4.62 24.49
C ILE A 282 5.45 -4.81 25.57
N LEU A 283 6.70 -5.04 25.19
CA LEU A 283 7.80 -5.19 26.14
C LEU A 283 8.04 -3.90 26.95
N ILE A 284 7.96 -2.74 26.31
CA ILE A 284 8.04 -1.44 26.99
C ILE A 284 6.87 -1.27 27.96
N LEU A 285 5.64 -1.59 27.55
CA LEU A 285 4.45 -1.57 28.41
C LEU A 285 4.62 -2.46 29.64
N MET A 286 5.01 -3.72 29.42
CA MET A 286 5.22 -4.69 30.49
C MET A 286 6.32 -4.25 31.45
N ALA A 287 7.44 -3.76 30.92
CA ALA A 287 8.52 -3.23 31.76
C ALA A 287 8.06 -2.01 32.57
N SER A 288 7.21 -1.15 32.00
CA SER A 288 6.64 0.01 32.70
C SER A 288 5.68 -0.41 33.80
N ALA A 289 4.77 -1.36 33.51
CA ALA A 289 3.78 -1.87 34.44
C ALA A 289 4.42 -2.60 35.63
N LEU A 290 5.40 -3.48 35.38
CA LEU A 290 6.12 -4.20 36.45
C LEU A 290 6.97 -3.28 37.32
N ARG A 291 7.37 -2.11 36.80
CA ARG A 291 8.18 -1.11 37.52
C ARG A 291 7.33 0.01 38.09
N TRP A 292 6.00 -0.08 38.01
CA TRP A 292 5.09 0.91 38.55
C TRP A 292 5.23 0.94 40.08
N LYS A 293 6.06 1.86 40.58
CA LYS A 293 6.02 2.27 41.98
C LYS A 293 4.90 3.29 42.10
N GLU A 294 3.94 3.00 42.97
CA GLU A 294 2.95 3.97 43.42
C GLU A 294 3.68 5.28 43.75
N PRO A 295 3.28 6.44 43.20
CA PRO A 295 3.82 7.71 43.62
C PRO A 295 3.46 7.86 45.10
N SER A 296 4.41 7.50 45.96
CA SER A 296 4.16 7.39 47.39
C SER A 296 3.69 8.74 47.92
N ILE A 297 2.67 8.66 48.77
CA ILE A 297 2.15 9.69 49.66
C ILE A 297 3.29 10.54 50.30
N GLU A 298 4.51 10.00 50.37
CA GLU A 298 5.77 10.68 50.72
C GLU A 298 6.06 11.94 49.90
N ARG A 299 5.76 12.00 48.59
CA ARG A 299 5.94 13.24 47.82
C ARG A 299 4.94 14.32 48.23
N GLU A 300 3.69 13.95 48.51
CA GLU A 300 2.70 14.87 49.07
C GLU A 300 3.08 15.30 50.50
N ILE A 301 3.54 14.38 51.34
CA ILE A 301 4.02 14.68 52.70
C ILE A 301 5.25 15.59 52.65
N ASP A 302 6.19 15.38 51.73
CA ASP A 302 7.38 16.22 51.58
C ASP A 302 7.04 17.61 51.03
N LEU A 303 6.05 17.71 50.14
CA LEU A 303 5.54 19.00 49.65
C LEU A 303 4.81 19.75 50.78
N VAL A 304 3.95 19.06 51.53
CA VAL A 304 3.24 19.62 52.70
C VAL A 304 4.22 20.03 53.80
N ARG A 305 5.25 19.20 54.07
CA ARG A 305 6.31 19.50 55.06
C ARG A 305 7.14 20.71 54.63
N LYS A 306 7.59 20.77 53.37
CA LYS A 306 8.29 21.96 52.85
C LYS A 306 7.44 23.21 52.92
N GLN A 307 6.13 23.10 52.69
CA GLN A 307 5.20 24.22 52.78
C GLN A 307 5.02 24.70 54.23
N HIS A 308 4.94 23.78 55.18
CA HIS A 308 4.91 24.09 56.61
C HIS A 308 6.23 24.74 57.09
N ASP A 309 7.39 24.22 56.66
CA ASP A 309 8.69 24.77 57.02
C ASP A 309 8.85 26.22 56.49
N MET A 310 8.41 26.48 55.26
CA MET A 310 8.38 27.84 54.69
C MET A 310 7.49 28.80 55.48
N GLN A 311 6.32 28.34 55.96
CA GLN A 311 5.43 29.16 56.80
C GLN A 311 6.04 29.45 58.17
N SER A 312 6.76 28.49 58.76
CA SER A 312 7.40 28.66 60.06
C SER A 312 8.55 29.68 60.04
N GLU A 313 9.33 29.74 58.96
CA GLU A 313 10.37 30.77 58.78
C GLU A 313 9.78 32.18 58.60
N LEU A 314 8.66 32.30 57.88
CA LEU A 314 7.92 33.56 57.73
C LEU A 314 7.42 34.10 59.07
N ILE A 315 6.96 33.23 59.97
CA ILE A 315 6.48 33.61 61.30
C ILE A 315 7.65 33.93 62.24
N SER A 316 8.77 33.20 62.17
CA SER A 316 9.95 33.44 63.00
C SER A 316 10.76 34.68 62.58
N GLY A 317 10.69 35.09 61.31
CA GLY A 317 11.31 36.32 60.81
C GLY A 317 10.54 37.59 61.19
N MET A 318 9.28 37.46 61.64
CA MET A 318 8.44 38.57 62.07
C MET A 318 8.59 38.78 63.58
N SER A 319 9.74 39.33 64.01
CA SER A 319 9.93 39.80 65.39
C SER A 319 9.04 41.03 65.63
N ILE A 320 7.84 40.78 66.14
CA ILE A 320 6.93 41.82 66.63
C ILE A 320 7.57 42.44 67.88
N PRO A 321 7.82 43.76 67.93
CA PRO A 321 8.30 44.40 69.15
C PRO A 321 7.22 44.32 70.23
N MET A 322 7.59 43.76 71.39
CA MET A 322 6.76 43.65 72.59
C MET A 322 6.14 45.00 72.98
N PRO A 323 4.82 45.10 73.24
CA PRO A 323 4.26 46.29 73.86
C PRO A 323 4.49 46.28 75.38
N PHE A 324 4.81 47.46 75.90
CA PHE A 324 5.03 47.80 77.30
C PHE A 324 3.87 47.38 78.24
N PRO A 325 4.14 47.17 79.55
CA PRO A 325 3.12 46.80 80.51
C PRO A 325 2.28 48.04 80.89
N ILE A 326 0.95 47.94 80.74
CA ILE A 326 0.00 48.92 81.28
C ILE A 326 -0.61 48.37 82.56
N THR A 327 -0.51 49.21 83.58
CA THR A 327 -1.05 49.11 84.93
C THR A 327 -2.57 48.95 84.98
N GLY A 328 -3.04 48.33 86.07
CA GLY A 328 -4.42 47.83 86.19
C GLY A 328 -5.52 48.84 86.50
N GLY A 329 -6.75 48.32 86.46
CA GLY A 329 -7.99 48.94 86.94
C GLY A 329 -9.23 48.17 86.43
N PRO A 330 -10.33 48.02 87.22
CA PRO A 330 -11.22 46.84 87.17
C PRO A 330 -12.62 47.09 86.55
N PHE A 331 -13.49 46.05 86.58
CA PHE A 331 -14.93 45.98 86.23
C PHE A 331 -15.24 45.88 84.72
N SER A 332 -16.23 45.12 84.20
CA SER A 332 -17.44 44.51 84.75
C SER A 332 -17.95 43.37 83.83
N ASP A 333 -18.76 42.49 84.40
CA ASP A 333 -19.52 41.38 83.82
C ASP A 333 -20.51 41.75 82.69
N HIS A 334 -20.98 40.69 82.00
CA HIS A 334 -22.17 40.59 81.13
C HIS A 334 -22.08 41.03 79.64
N GLN A 335 -22.06 40.06 78.71
CA GLN A 335 -23.26 39.60 77.96
C GLN A 335 -22.93 38.62 76.81
N LEU A 336 -23.80 37.61 76.71
CA LEU A 336 -23.95 36.69 75.59
C LEU A 336 -24.27 37.40 74.25
N LYS A 337 -23.78 36.86 73.11
CA LYS A 337 -24.68 36.43 72.01
C LYS A 337 -24.00 35.65 70.87
N LYS A 338 -24.31 34.36 70.87
CA LYS A 338 -24.58 33.44 69.75
C LYS A 338 -25.13 34.13 68.49
N LYS A 339 -24.54 33.89 67.31
CA LYS A 339 -25.25 33.98 66.02
C LYS A 339 -24.64 33.02 64.97
N ARG A 340 -25.44 32.00 64.61
CA ARG A 340 -25.28 31.13 63.44
C ARG A 340 -25.93 31.78 62.21
N MET A 341 -25.29 31.57 61.05
CA MET A 341 -25.85 31.37 59.68
C MET A 341 -26.67 32.52 59.04
N PRO A 342 -26.85 32.63 57.70
CA PRO A 342 -27.11 31.58 56.67
C PRO A 342 -26.29 31.73 55.36
N PHE A 343 -26.14 30.75 54.45
CA PHE A 343 -27.06 29.96 53.61
C PHE A 343 -27.95 30.78 52.64
N MET A 344 -27.53 30.84 51.37
CA MET A 344 -28.33 30.99 50.13
C MET A 344 -27.51 30.25 49.06
N MET A 345 -27.92 29.13 48.45
CA MET A 345 -29.11 28.77 47.68
C MET A 345 -29.27 29.62 46.40
N GLY A 346 -28.93 29.00 45.27
CA GLY A 346 -29.29 29.39 43.91
C GLY A 346 -29.54 28.12 43.08
N HIS A 347 -30.83 27.83 42.88
CA HIS A 347 -31.45 26.86 41.96
C HIS A 347 -31.07 27.18 40.48
N GLU A 348 -30.62 26.23 39.65
CA GLU A 348 -31.39 25.32 38.74
C GLU A 348 -31.91 25.99 37.43
N PRO A 349 -32.43 25.28 36.39
CA PRO A 349 -31.88 24.15 35.62
C PRO A 349 -32.15 24.29 34.08
N HIS A 350 -31.69 23.35 33.24
CA HIS A 350 -32.34 22.94 31.97
C HIS A 350 -31.72 21.60 31.53
N GLN A 351 -32.38 20.46 31.73
CA GLN A 351 -33.45 19.80 30.95
C GLN A 351 -33.05 19.11 29.63
N THR A 352 -33.12 17.79 29.74
CA THR A 352 -33.21 16.64 28.84
C THR A 352 -34.32 16.71 27.77
N HIS A 353 -34.16 15.95 26.68
CA HIS A 353 -35.15 15.18 25.86
C HIS A 353 -34.62 15.09 24.39
N HIS A 354 -34.79 14.08 23.53
CA HIS A 354 -35.58 12.85 23.49
C HIS A 354 -35.15 11.97 22.27
N GLN A 355 -35.37 10.64 22.36
CA GLN A 355 -35.88 9.69 21.33
C GLN A 355 -35.19 9.53 19.95
N LEU A 356 -34.77 8.31 19.56
CA LEU A 356 -35.54 7.17 19.00
C LEU A 356 -36.19 7.43 17.64
N LEU A 357 -35.69 6.73 16.61
CA LEU A 357 -36.49 6.19 15.52
C LEU A 357 -35.90 4.84 15.08
N SER A 358 -36.80 3.84 15.08
CA SER A 358 -36.69 2.48 14.59
C SER A 358 -37.55 2.38 13.31
N GLN A 359 -37.41 1.26 12.58
CA GLN A 359 -38.31 0.71 11.54
C GLN A 359 -38.24 1.33 10.13
N ASP A 360 -38.32 0.59 9.00
CA ASP A 360 -38.77 -0.78 8.67
C ASP A 360 -37.85 -1.36 7.54
N ASP A 361 -37.50 -2.64 7.44
CA ASP A 361 -38.27 -3.89 7.20
C ASP A 361 -38.90 -4.00 5.79
N HIS A 362 -38.30 -4.85 4.93
CA HIS A 362 -39.03 -5.60 3.91
C HIS A 362 -38.43 -7.01 3.73
N LYS A 363 -39.18 -8.00 4.23
CA LYS A 363 -39.10 -9.43 3.95
C LYS A 363 -39.61 -9.77 2.54
N LEU A 364 -39.06 -10.83 1.93
CA LEU A 364 -39.78 -11.95 1.28
C LEU A 364 -38.73 -13.03 0.88
N HIS A 365 -38.55 -14.10 1.64
CA HIS A 365 -39.23 -15.42 1.56
C HIS A 365 -39.10 -16.17 0.22
N GLY A 366 -38.45 -17.34 0.27
CA GLY A 366 -38.51 -18.38 -0.75
C GLY A 366 -37.76 -19.65 -0.32
N ARG A 367 -38.50 -20.69 0.08
CA ARG A 367 -38.03 -21.99 0.60
C ARG A 367 -37.56 -22.94 -0.53
N HIS A 368 -36.61 -23.80 -0.17
CA HIS A 368 -36.33 -25.19 -0.62
C HIS A 368 -37.53 -25.99 -1.19
N PRO A 369 -37.34 -27.02 -2.06
CA PRO A 369 -36.70 -28.29 -1.65
C PRO A 369 -35.93 -29.12 -2.72
N MET A 370 -35.39 -30.25 -2.22
CA MET A 370 -34.60 -31.33 -2.84
C MET A 370 -35.21 -32.02 -4.09
N SER A 371 -34.30 -32.55 -4.94
CA SER A 371 -34.17 -33.87 -5.65
C SER A 371 -35.43 -34.72 -6.01
N PRO A 372 -35.39 -35.85 -6.79
CA PRO A 372 -34.26 -36.56 -7.45
C PRO A 372 -34.58 -37.20 -8.86
N LEU A 373 -33.59 -37.94 -9.41
CA LEU A 373 -33.70 -39.25 -10.13
C LEU A 373 -33.95 -39.39 -11.67
N TYR A 374 -33.13 -40.29 -12.26
CA TYR A 374 -33.27 -41.13 -13.47
C TYR A 374 -33.20 -40.43 -14.86
N SER A 375 -32.65 -40.98 -15.95
CA SER A 375 -32.28 -42.34 -16.35
C SER A 375 -31.42 -42.33 -17.64
N VAL A 376 -30.41 -43.22 -17.69
CA VAL A 376 -30.05 -44.19 -18.76
C VAL A 376 -30.06 -43.82 -20.25
N GLY A 377 -28.92 -44.12 -20.90
CA GLY A 377 -28.75 -44.53 -22.31
C GLY A 377 -27.33 -44.15 -22.77
N GLY A 378 -26.37 -45.02 -23.04
CA GLY A 378 -26.39 -46.37 -23.62
C GLY A 378 -25.80 -46.29 -25.03
N HIS A 379 -24.54 -46.71 -25.22
CA HIS A 379 -23.86 -47.23 -26.44
C HIS A 379 -22.33 -47.04 -26.26
N GLU A 380 -21.55 -48.05 -25.84
CA GLU A 380 -20.98 -49.21 -26.56
C GLU A 380 -19.83 -48.91 -27.56
N TYR A 381 -18.69 -49.57 -27.29
CA TYR A 381 -17.49 -49.88 -28.11
C TYR A 381 -16.24 -48.95 -28.16
N HIS A 382 -15.22 -49.42 -27.42
CA HIS A 382 -13.75 -49.31 -27.51
C HIS A 382 -13.15 -49.86 -28.84
N PRO A 383 -11.80 -49.95 -29.04
CA PRO A 383 -10.64 -49.09 -28.68
C PRO A 383 -9.62 -48.95 -29.85
N THR A 384 -8.55 -48.14 -29.70
CA THR A 384 -7.16 -48.53 -30.05
C THR A 384 -6.13 -47.48 -29.61
N HIS A 385 -5.23 -47.88 -28.71
CA HIS A 385 -3.75 -47.79 -28.76
C HIS A 385 -3.09 -46.47 -29.24
N GLN A 386 -2.06 -45.87 -28.60
CA GLN A 386 -0.99 -46.45 -27.77
C GLN A 386 -0.11 -45.35 -27.12
N ASP A 387 0.33 -45.60 -25.87
CA ASP A 387 1.59 -45.30 -25.14
C ASP A 387 2.31 -43.94 -25.32
N ASP A 388 3.01 -43.34 -24.34
CA ASP A 388 3.27 -43.52 -22.91
C ASP A 388 4.11 -42.28 -22.49
N GLY A 389 4.10 -41.87 -21.21
CA GLY A 389 5.13 -40.95 -20.70
C GLY A 389 4.79 -40.13 -19.45
N TYR A 390 4.84 -40.79 -18.29
CA TYR A 390 4.49 -40.33 -16.95
C TYR A 390 5.38 -39.21 -16.34
N PHE A 391 4.79 -38.42 -15.45
CA PHE A 391 5.42 -37.92 -14.21
C PHE A 391 4.43 -38.06 -13.04
N TYR A 392 4.84 -38.75 -11.97
CA TYR A 392 4.05 -39.03 -10.76
C TYR A 392 4.15 -37.87 -9.74
N TYR A 393 3.04 -37.54 -9.08
CA TYR A 393 2.99 -36.86 -7.78
C TYR A 393 2.57 -37.88 -6.71
N THR A 394 3.30 -37.88 -5.59
CA THR A 394 2.97 -38.63 -4.37
C THR A 394 1.90 -37.89 -3.56
N GLU A 395 0.74 -38.51 -3.33
CA GLU A 395 -0.35 -37.97 -2.50
C GLU A 395 -0.22 -38.37 -1.02
N ASP A 396 -0.57 -37.43 -0.15
CA ASP A 396 -0.49 -37.43 1.32
C ASP A 396 -1.59 -38.33 1.95
N PRO A 397 -1.29 -39.28 2.84
CA PRO A 397 -2.20 -40.38 3.20
C PRO A 397 -3.32 -40.03 4.20
N GLU A 398 -3.51 -38.77 4.59
CA GLU A 398 -4.54 -38.38 5.57
C GLU A 398 -5.77 -37.67 4.95
N HIS A 399 -5.91 -37.71 3.62
CA HIS A 399 -7.09 -37.15 2.96
C HIS A 399 -8.33 -38.07 3.15
N PRO A 400 -9.49 -37.55 3.59
CA PRO A 400 -10.69 -38.35 3.90
C PRO A 400 -11.24 -39.24 2.77
N GLU A 401 -10.90 -38.99 1.50
CA GLU A 401 -11.29 -39.86 0.39
C GLU A 401 -10.48 -41.17 0.32
N CYS A 402 -9.26 -41.18 0.88
CA CYS A 402 -8.38 -42.34 0.88
C CYS A 402 -8.85 -43.40 1.91
N LEU A 403 -9.36 -42.95 3.06
CA LEU A 403 -9.99 -43.81 4.06
C LEU A 403 -11.29 -44.45 3.55
N LEU A 404 -12.05 -43.74 2.71
CA LEU A 404 -13.27 -44.27 2.10
C LEU A 404 -12.96 -45.39 1.08
N ARG A 405 -11.87 -45.25 0.31
CA ARG A 405 -11.39 -46.29 -0.62
C ARG A 405 -10.85 -47.53 0.11
N GLN A 406 -10.12 -47.36 1.22
CA GLN A 406 -9.67 -48.50 2.03
C GLN A 406 -10.84 -49.28 2.65
N TYR A 407 -11.89 -48.59 3.09
CA TYR A 407 -13.09 -49.23 3.63
C TYR A 407 -13.87 -49.99 2.54
N GLN A 408 -13.97 -49.45 1.32
CA GLN A 408 -14.61 -50.13 0.18
C GLN A 408 -13.80 -51.34 -0.33
N GLN A 409 -12.46 -51.27 -0.29
CA GLN A 409 -11.60 -52.41 -0.62
C GLN A 409 -11.67 -53.54 0.42
N GLN A 410 -11.83 -53.23 1.71
CA GLN A 410 -12.06 -54.26 2.73
C GLN A 410 -13.41 -54.97 2.58
N GLN A 411 -14.45 -54.28 2.09
CA GLN A 411 -15.74 -54.93 1.83
C GLN A 411 -15.74 -55.79 0.57
N GLN A 412 -14.93 -55.47 -0.44
CA GLN A 412 -14.76 -56.30 -1.64
C GLN A 412 -13.88 -57.54 -1.43
N GLN A 413 -13.14 -57.65 -0.32
CA GLN A 413 -12.38 -58.86 0.05
C GLN A 413 -13.16 -59.80 0.99
N GLN A 414 -14.34 -59.40 1.46
CA GLN A 414 -15.22 -60.20 2.32
C GLN A 414 -16.46 -60.75 1.59
N GLN A 415 -16.59 -60.50 0.29
CA GLN A 415 -17.53 -61.14 -0.65
C GLN A 415 -16.74 -61.97 -1.65
#